data_AF-A0A7W1BYD0-F1
#
_entry.id   AF-A0A7W1BYD0-F1
#
_cell.length_a   1.000
_cell.length_b   1.000
_cell.length_c   1.000
_cell.angle_alpha   90.00
_cell.angle_beta   90.00
_cell.angle_gamma   90.00
#
_symmetry.space_group_name_H-M   'P 1'
#
loop_
_entity.id
_entity.type
_entity.pdbx_description
1 polymer ?
#
loop_
_entity_poly.entity_id
_entity_poly.type
_entity_poly.pdbx_seq_one_letter_code
_entity_poly.pdbx_strand_id
1 'polypeptide(L)'
;MMSFLIAHEDHIVLHKLKHNVPITPTDIEELKRLLFETGDVGTPEDFERVYGKQEHLGLFIRSLVGLDREAAKKAFSNYLTEQRFNSTQIQFINLIIDYLSQNGVIEPSKLYEPPYTDFNTSGLDGVFQDKDADQILGILKSIRQDAAA
;
A
#
# COMPACT_ATOMS: atom_id res chain seq x y z
N MET A 1 -4.50 -2.20 18.72
CA MET A 1 -4.23 -2.60 17.33
C MET A 1 -2.82 -2.21 16.88
N MET A 2 -2.49 -0.92 16.70
CA MET A 2 -1.14 -0.53 16.26
C MET A 2 0.00 -1.07 17.15
N SER A 3 -0.14 -0.95 18.47
CA SER A 3 0.84 -1.49 19.42
C SER A 3 1.07 -3.00 19.26
N PHE A 4 -0.01 -3.75 19.01
CA PHE A 4 0.04 -5.18 18.73
C PHE A 4 0.81 -5.48 17.44
N LEU A 5 0.50 -4.75 16.35
CA LEU A 5 1.16 -4.95 15.05
C LEU A 5 2.65 -4.62 15.11
N ILE A 6 3.04 -3.57 15.85
CA ILE A 6 4.45 -3.22 16.08
C ILE A 6 5.15 -4.32 16.87
N ALA A 7 4.53 -4.86 17.93
CA ALA A 7 5.11 -5.93 18.74
C ALA A 7 5.33 -7.25 17.98
N HIS A 8 4.64 -7.43 16.84
CA HIS A 8 4.70 -8.64 16.02
C HIS A 8 5.29 -8.38 14.63
N GLU A 9 5.99 -7.27 14.41
CA GLU A 9 6.44 -6.89 13.06
C GLU A 9 7.37 -7.93 12.39
N ASP A 10 8.08 -8.72 13.20
CA ASP A 10 8.94 -9.83 12.75
C ASP A 10 8.14 -11.06 12.27
N HIS A 11 6.84 -11.11 12.50
CA HIS A 11 6.00 -12.20 12.03
C HIS A 11 5.91 -12.19 10.50
N ILE A 12 6.10 -13.36 9.88
CA ILE A 12 6.30 -13.48 8.43
C ILE A 12 5.20 -12.81 7.60
N VAL A 13 3.91 -12.94 7.95
CA VAL A 13 2.84 -12.28 7.19
C VAL A 13 2.88 -10.75 7.31
N LEU A 14 3.20 -10.20 8.48
CA LEU A 14 3.33 -8.74 8.67
C LEU A 14 4.56 -8.21 7.92
N HIS A 15 5.67 -8.96 7.96
CA HIS A 15 6.84 -8.68 7.14
C HIS A 15 6.49 -8.66 5.64
N LYS A 16 5.74 -9.64 5.14
CA LYS A 16 5.32 -9.68 3.72
C LYS A 16 4.47 -8.47 3.33
N LEU A 17 3.48 -8.12 4.17
CA LEU A 17 2.63 -6.94 3.96
C LEU A 17 3.47 -5.65 3.90
N LYS A 18 4.38 -5.46 4.87
CA LYS A 18 5.24 -4.27 4.96
C LYS A 18 6.21 -4.18 3.79
N HIS A 19 6.75 -5.30 3.30
CA HIS A 19 7.80 -5.29 2.26
C HIS A 19 7.29 -5.54 0.83
N ASN A 20 5.98 -5.33 0.59
CA ASN A 20 5.34 -5.56 -0.71
C ASN A 20 5.65 -6.95 -1.30
N VAL A 21 5.60 -7.98 -0.46
CA VAL A 21 5.72 -9.38 -0.89
C VAL A 21 4.30 -9.94 -1.02
N PRO A 22 3.95 -10.56 -2.17
CA PRO A 22 2.62 -11.12 -2.38
C PRO A 22 2.21 -12.07 -1.26
N ILE A 23 1.09 -11.76 -0.62
CA ILE A 23 0.45 -12.67 0.34
C ILE A 23 -0.42 -13.70 -0.39
N THR A 24 -0.71 -14.79 0.30
CA THR A 24 -1.53 -15.91 -0.17
C THR A 24 -2.72 -16.11 0.75
N PRO A 25 -3.73 -16.90 0.35
CA PRO A 25 -4.84 -17.24 1.26
C PRO A 25 -4.37 -17.87 2.57
N THR A 26 -3.29 -18.66 2.55
CA THR A 26 -2.70 -19.22 3.78
C THR A 26 -2.10 -18.14 4.68
N ASP A 27 -1.48 -17.11 4.12
CA ASP A 27 -1.01 -15.98 4.91
C ASP A 27 -2.18 -15.22 5.57
N ILE A 28 -3.35 -15.15 4.92
CA ILE A 28 -4.56 -14.54 5.51
C ILE A 28 -5.05 -15.34 6.71
N GLU A 29 -5.07 -16.67 6.64
CA GLU A 29 -5.44 -17.51 7.78
C GLU A 29 -4.43 -17.38 8.92
N GLU A 30 -3.13 -17.33 8.63
CA GLU A 30 -2.09 -17.05 9.63
C GLU A 30 -2.21 -15.65 10.23
N LEU A 31 -2.60 -14.65 9.44
CA LEU A 31 -2.84 -13.29 9.91
C LEU A 31 -4.04 -13.23 10.86
N LYS A 32 -5.13 -13.93 10.54
CA LYS A 32 -6.29 -14.06 11.45
C LYS A 32 -5.88 -14.76 12.74
N ARG A 33 -5.12 -15.86 12.64
CA ARG A 33 -4.62 -16.56 13.82
C ARG A 33 -3.79 -15.62 14.70
N LEU A 34 -2.80 -14.94 14.10
CA LEU A 34 -1.97 -13.96 14.80
C LEU A 34 -2.79 -12.90 15.54
N LEU A 35 -3.78 -12.29 14.87
CA LEU A 35 -4.59 -11.22 15.46
C LEU A 35 -5.45 -11.68 16.64
N PHE A 36 -6.01 -12.90 16.58
CA PHE A 36 -7.06 -13.33 17.52
C PHE A 36 -6.61 -14.40 18.52
N GLU A 37 -5.44 -15.03 18.34
CA GLU A 37 -4.95 -16.11 19.20
C GLU A 37 -4.54 -15.61 20.59
N THR A 38 -3.96 -14.42 20.71
CA THR A 38 -3.57 -13.85 22.02
C THR A 38 -4.72 -13.16 22.75
N GLY A 39 -5.80 -12.82 22.03
CA GLY A 39 -6.94 -12.07 22.55
C GLY A 39 -6.73 -10.55 22.69
N ASP A 40 -5.54 -10.02 22.40
CA ASP A 40 -5.22 -8.58 22.55
C ASP A 40 -6.05 -7.66 21.63
N VAL A 41 -6.52 -8.21 20.49
CA VAL A 41 -7.35 -7.51 19.51
C VAL A 41 -8.86 -7.76 19.75
N GLY A 42 -9.20 -8.64 20.69
CA GLY A 42 -10.57 -9.13 20.93
C GLY A 42 -10.93 -10.32 20.04
N THR A 43 -12.21 -10.67 19.97
CA THR A 43 -12.70 -11.73 19.07
C THR A 43 -12.88 -11.20 17.64
N PRO A 44 -13.01 -12.07 16.62
CA PRO A 44 -13.36 -11.64 15.27
C PRO A 44 -14.65 -10.80 15.20
N GLU A 45 -15.65 -11.11 16.03
CA GLU A 45 -16.91 -10.35 16.10
C GLU A 45 -16.69 -8.96 16.70
N ASP A 46 -15.86 -8.83 17.74
CA ASP A 46 -15.47 -7.53 18.30
C ASP A 46 -14.73 -6.69 17.27
N PHE A 47 -13.83 -7.33 16.52
CA PHE A 47 -13.09 -6.68 15.46
C PHE A 47 -14.01 -6.15 14.35
N GLU A 48 -14.94 -6.96 13.85
CA GLU A 48 -15.91 -6.53 12.82
C GLU A 48 -16.83 -5.42 13.35
N ARG A 49 -17.21 -5.46 14.63
CA ARG A 49 -18.01 -4.39 15.25
C ARG A 49 -17.27 -3.05 15.31
N VAL A 50 -15.95 -3.07 15.53
CA VAL A 50 -15.14 -1.85 15.68
C VAL A 50 -14.69 -1.29 14.34
N TYR A 51 -14.22 -2.15 13.43
CA TYR A 51 -13.61 -1.74 12.16
C TYR A 51 -14.53 -1.92 10.96
N GLY A 52 -15.68 -2.59 11.13
CA GLY A 52 -16.53 -3.03 10.04
C GLY A 52 -16.00 -4.29 9.36
N LYS A 53 -16.81 -4.84 8.46
CA LYS A 53 -16.42 -5.99 7.64
C LYS A 53 -15.31 -5.59 6.68
N GLN A 54 -14.14 -6.22 6.85
CA GLN A 54 -13.02 -6.02 5.92
C GLN A 54 -13.15 -6.98 4.75
N GLU A 55 -13.29 -6.44 3.53
CA GLU A 55 -13.29 -7.24 2.31
C GLU A 55 -11.94 -7.94 2.11
N HIS A 56 -10.84 -7.23 2.41
CA HIS A 56 -9.48 -7.74 2.32
C HIS A 56 -8.71 -7.40 3.59
N LEU A 57 -8.51 -8.39 4.47
CA LEU A 57 -7.81 -8.18 5.75
C LEU A 57 -6.36 -7.71 5.55
N GLY A 58 -5.66 -8.23 4.55
CA GLY A 58 -4.27 -7.82 4.26
C GLY A 58 -4.16 -6.35 3.89
N LEU A 59 -5.08 -5.81 3.08
CA LEU A 59 -5.13 -4.39 2.73
C LEU A 59 -5.40 -3.51 3.95
N PHE A 60 -6.31 -3.94 4.82
CA PHE A 60 -6.60 -3.23 6.07
C PHE A 60 -5.38 -3.20 6.99
N ILE A 61 -4.72 -4.35 7.20
CA ILE A 61 -3.52 -4.37 8.04
C ILE A 61 -2.39 -3.53 7.43
N ARG A 62 -2.19 -3.60 6.11
CA ARG A 62 -1.21 -2.77 5.42
C ARG A 62 -1.52 -1.27 5.54
N SER A 63 -2.79 -0.87 5.57
CA SER A 63 -3.14 0.53 5.81
C SER A 63 -2.84 1.05 7.21
N LEU A 64 -2.68 0.15 8.18
CA LEU A 64 -2.27 0.49 9.55
C LEU A 64 -0.75 0.51 9.73
N VAL A 65 -0.01 -0.39 9.07
CA VAL A 65 1.45 -0.52 9.24
C VAL A 65 2.26 0.26 8.20
N GLY A 66 1.61 0.72 7.13
CA GLY A 66 2.28 1.35 6.00
C GLY A 66 2.98 0.34 5.09
N LEU A 67 3.69 0.86 4.09
CA LEU A 67 4.58 0.09 3.23
C LEU A 67 6.03 0.50 3.53
N ASP A 68 6.97 -0.43 3.44
CA ASP A 68 8.37 -0.08 3.52
C ASP A 68 8.73 0.84 2.34
N ARG A 69 9.46 1.92 2.64
CA ARG A 69 9.80 2.94 1.66
C ARG A 69 10.68 2.37 0.55
N GLU A 70 11.63 1.51 0.88
CA GLU A 70 12.54 0.92 -0.10
C GLU A 70 11.81 -0.13 -0.95
N ALA A 71 10.87 -0.89 -0.36
CA ALA A 71 9.97 -1.75 -1.13
C ALA A 71 9.11 -0.95 -2.11
N ALA A 72 8.54 0.18 -1.68
CA ALA A 72 7.79 1.08 -2.56
C ALA A 72 8.66 1.63 -3.70
N LYS A 73 9.85 2.15 -3.39
CA LYS A 73 10.82 2.61 -4.41
C LYS A 73 11.19 1.51 -5.39
N LYS A 74 11.42 0.29 -4.91
CA LYS A 74 11.77 -0.87 -5.74
C LYS A 74 10.64 -1.23 -6.71
N ALA A 75 9.37 -1.08 -6.31
CA ALA A 75 8.25 -1.27 -7.22
C ALA A 75 8.26 -0.25 -8.39
N PHE A 76 8.74 0.97 -8.13
CA PHE A 76 8.90 2.02 -9.15
C PHE A 76 10.28 2.04 -9.83
N SER A 77 11.27 1.25 -9.39
CA SER A 77 12.65 1.39 -9.86
C SER A 77 12.82 1.04 -11.33
N ASN A 78 12.11 0.02 -11.82
CA ASN A 78 12.16 -0.37 -13.23
C ASN A 78 11.61 0.77 -14.11
N TYR A 79 10.48 1.34 -13.71
CA TYR A 79 9.88 2.49 -14.39
C TYR A 79 10.81 3.70 -14.40
N LEU A 80 11.38 4.05 -13.24
CA LEU A 80 12.29 5.20 -13.08
C LEU A 80 13.63 5.06 -13.82
N THR A 81 14.07 3.84 -14.14
CA THR A 81 15.38 3.59 -14.78
C THR A 81 15.30 3.63 -16.31
N GLU A 82 14.16 3.25 -16.90
CA GLU A 82 14.00 3.12 -18.36
C GLU A 82 13.72 4.45 -19.08
N GLN A 83 13.37 5.50 -18.34
CA GLN A 83 12.84 6.75 -18.89
C GLN A 83 13.62 7.97 -18.37
N ARG A 84 13.71 9.03 -19.18
CA ARG A 84 14.25 10.33 -18.73
C ARG A 84 13.13 11.17 -18.11
N PHE A 85 12.90 11.03 -16.82
CA PHE A 85 11.95 11.87 -16.09
C PHE A 85 12.52 13.25 -15.79
N ASN A 86 11.64 14.26 -15.83
CA ASN A 86 11.96 15.60 -15.34
C ASN A 86 11.74 15.70 -13.81
N SER A 87 12.18 16.82 -13.21
CA SER A 87 12.09 17.02 -11.77
C SER A 87 10.65 16.96 -11.22
N THR A 88 9.67 17.48 -11.97
CA THR A 88 8.25 17.44 -11.60
C THR A 88 7.73 16.00 -11.53
N GLN A 89 8.04 15.18 -12.53
CA GLN A 89 7.65 13.77 -12.58
C GLN A 89 8.31 12.96 -11.45
N ILE A 90 9.60 13.20 -11.18
CA ILE A 90 10.31 12.54 -10.07
C ILE A 90 9.68 12.91 -8.73
N GLN A 91 9.33 14.18 -8.51
CA GLN A 91 8.67 14.63 -7.29
C GLN A 91 7.27 14.00 -7.14
N PHE A 92 6.51 13.88 -8.23
CA PHE A 92 5.20 13.22 -8.23
C PHE A 92 5.32 11.75 -7.78
N ILE A 93 6.26 10.99 -8.35
CA ILE A 93 6.48 9.59 -7.95
C ILE A 93 6.97 9.49 -6.51
N ASN A 94 7.85 10.38 -6.06
CA ASN A 94 8.26 10.41 -4.66
C ASN A 94 7.08 10.67 -3.71
N LEU A 95 6.13 11.52 -4.10
CA LEU A 95 4.92 11.76 -3.30
C LEU A 95 4.05 10.50 -3.20
N ILE A 96 3.94 9.72 -4.28
CA ILE A 96 3.27 8.41 -4.25
C ILE A 96 3.99 7.47 -3.28
N ILE A 97 5.33 7.38 -3.36
CA ILE A 97 6.14 6.54 -2.49
C ILE A 97 5.98 6.95 -1.02
N ASP A 98 5.98 8.25 -0.73
CA ASP A 98 5.75 8.81 0.61
C ASP A 98 4.37 8.43 1.12
N TYR A 99 3.34 8.55 0.27
CA TYR A 99 1.97 8.20 0.61
C TYR A 99 1.83 6.72 0.90
N LEU A 100 2.35 5.84 0.04
CA LEU A 100 2.38 4.40 0.26
C LEU A 100 3.14 4.04 1.53
N SER A 101 4.24 4.73 1.81
CA SER A 101 5.04 4.46 3.01
C SER A 101 4.23 4.68 4.28
N GLN A 102 3.38 5.70 4.28
CA GLN A 102 2.56 6.07 5.45
C GLN A 102 1.23 5.31 5.52
N ASN A 103 0.58 5.10 4.38
CA ASN A 103 -0.80 4.62 4.30
C ASN A 103 -0.91 3.20 3.75
N GLY A 104 0.19 2.58 3.32
CA GLY A 104 0.29 1.20 2.86
C GLY A 104 -0.33 0.90 1.50
N VAL A 105 -1.35 1.66 1.12
CA VAL A 105 -2.12 1.53 -0.12
C VAL A 105 -2.53 2.92 -0.60
N ILE A 106 -2.74 3.07 -1.90
CA ILE A 106 -3.26 4.30 -2.49
C ILE A 106 -4.33 3.92 -3.52
N GLU A 107 -5.47 4.60 -3.47
CA GLU A 107 -6.47 4.49 -4.51
C GLU A 107 -6.07 5.35 -5.71
N PRO A 108 -6.16 4.86 -6.96
CA PRO A 108 -5.82 5.62 -8.16
C PRO A 108 -6.46 7.01 -8.24
N SER A 109 -7.70 7.16 -7.76
CA SER A 109 -8.41 8.44 -7.75
C SER A 109 -7.68 9.52 -6.92
N LYS A 110 -6.86 9.13 -5.94
CA LYS A 110 -6.06 10.07 -5.14
C LYS A 110 -5.06 10.86 -5.97
N LEU A 111 -4.61 10.31 -7.10
CA LEU A 111 -3.68 11.00 -8.01
C LEU A 111 -4.32 12.18 -8.76
N TYR A 112 -5.62 12.40 -8.57
CA TYR A 112 -6.41 13.49 -9.12
C TYR A 112 -6.96 14.43 -8.04
N GLU A 113 -6.38 14.36 -6.83
CA GLU A 113 -6.67 15.23 -5.69
C GLU A 113 -5.37 15.91 -5.21
N PRO A 114 -5.44 17.01 -4.43
CA PRO A 114 -4.25 17.54 -3.76
C PRO A 114 -3.57 16.46 -2.89
N PRO A 115 -2.22 16.41 -2.85
CA PRO A 115 -1.27 17.38 -3.42
C PRO A 115 -0.87 17.09 -4.88
N TYR A 116 -1.41 16.04 -5.51
CA TYR A 116 -1.04 15.66 -6.88
C TYR A 116 -1.52 16.69 -7.91
N THR A 117 -2.69 17.29 -7.67
CA THR A 117 -3.22 18.36 -8.52
C THR A 117 -2.44 19.67 -8.43
N ASP A 118 -1.55 19.81 -7.45
CA ASP A 118 -0.70 21.00 -7.31
C ASP A 118 0.41 21.02 -8.37
N PHE A 119 0.78 19.85 -8.92
CA PHE A 119 1.70 19.74 -10.05
C PHE A 119 1.02 20.07 -11.38
N ASN A 120 -0.24 19.65 -11.54
CA ASN A 120 -1.09 19.96 -12.69
C ASN A 120 -2.56 19.74 -12.31
N THR A 121 -3.48 20.60 -12.74
CA THR A 121 -4.92 20.49 -12.44
C THR A 121 -5.56 19.17 -12.89
N SER A 122 -4.97 18.50 -13.89
CA SER A 122 -5.40 17.17 -14.36
C SER A 122 -4.74 16.01 -13.60
N GLY A 123 -3.99 16.27 -12.53
CA GLY A 123 -3.33 15.25 -11.73
C GLY A 123 -2.32 14.43 -12.52
N LEU A 124 -2.39 13.11 -12.39
CA LEU A 124 -1.52 12.16 -13.10
C LEU A 124 -1.44 12.43 -14.61
N ASP A 125 -2.59 12.56 -15.28
CA ASP A 125 -2.67 12.70 -16.74
C ASP A 125 -2.19 14.07 -17.24
N GLY A 126 -2.05 15.04 -16.32
CA GLY A 126 -1.43 16.33 -16.62
C GLY A 126 0.10 16.34 -16.49
N VAL A 127 0.67 15.38 -15.77
CA VAL A 127 2.12 15.29 -15.49
C VAL A 127 2.79 14.20 -16.35
N PHE A 128 2.05 13.17 -16.74
CA PHE A 128 2.53 12.02 -17.50
C PHE A 128 1.72 11.85 -18.78
N GLN A 129 2.35 11.31 -19.83
CA GLN A 129 1.63 10.90 -21.04
C GLN A 129 0.81 9.64 -20.78
N ASP A 130 -0.22 9.37 -21.58
CA ASP A 130 -1.16 8.25 -21.39
C ASP A 130 -0.46 6.92 -21.08
N LYS A 131 0.57 6.55 -21.86
CA LYS A 131 1.33 5.31 -21.65
C LYS A 131 2.04 5.27 -20.28
N ASP A 132 2.60 6.38 -19.86
CA ASP A 132 3.32 6.51 -18.59
C ASP A 132 2.34 6.51 -17.40
N ALA A 133 1.20 7.20 -17.55
CA ALA A 133 0.11 7.19 -16.58
C ALA A 133 -0.42 5.75 -16.38
N ASP A 134 -0.69 5.04 -17.47
CA ASP A 134 -1.12 3.63 -17.43
C ASP A 134 -0.11 2.73 -16.72
N GLN A 135 1.19 2.95 -16.95
CA GLN A 135 2.25 2.19 -16.27
C GLN A 135 2.26 2.44 -14.76
N ILE A 136 2.13 3.70 -14.33
CA ILE A 136 2.05 4.07 -12.91
C ILE A 136 0.83 3.42 -12.27
N LEU A 137 -0.34 3.50 -12.91
CA LEU A 137 -1.57 2.86 -12.43
C LEU A 137 -1.42 1.34 -12.36
N GLY A 138 -0.73 0.72 -13.32
CA GLY A 138 -0.40 -0.70 -13.32
C GLY A 138 0.46 -1.10 -12.12
N ILE A 139 1.49 -0.32 -11.79
CA ILE A 139 2.34 -0.54 -10.61
C ILE A 139 1.51 -0.44 -9.33
N LEU A 140 0.69 0.60 -9.19
CA LEU A 140 -0.18 0.77 -8.02
C LEU A 140 -1.18 -0.38 -7.85
N LYS A 141 -1.74 -0.85 -8.96
CA LYS A 141 -2.62 -2.02 -8.95
C LYS A 141 -1.89 -3.28 -8.50
N SER A 142 -0.66 -3.52 -8.99
CA SER A 142 0.16 -4.66 -8.56
C SER A 142 0.46 -4.58 -7.06
N ILE A 143 0.92 -3.43 -6.58
CA ILE A 143 1.17 -3.19 -5.15
C ILE A 143 -0.09 -3.51 -4.34
N ARG A 144 -1.26 -3.00 -4.76
CA ARG A 144 -2.54 -3.30 -4.10
C ARG A 144 -2.82 -4.80 -4.07
N GLN A 145 -2.69 -5.49 -5.20
CA GLN A 145 -2.94 -6.93 -5.32
C GLN A 145 -2.04 -7.77 -4.40
N ASP A 146 -0.79 -7.36 -4.20
CA ASP A 146 0.16 -8.07 -3.33
C ASP A 146 -0.30 -8.20 -1.87
N ALA A 147 -1.29 -7.42 -1.43
CA ALA A 147 -1.89 -7.52 -0.09
C ALA A 147 -3.39 -7.87 -0.08
N ALA A 148 -3.99 -8.22 -1.23
CA ALA A 148 -5.44 -8.40 -1.36
C ALA A 148 -5.92 -9.86 -1.43
N ALA A 149 -5.03 -10.84 -1.20
CA ALA A 149 -5.33 -12.27 -1.39
C ALA A 149 -6.58 -12.78 -0.67
#